data_AF-A0A2K0XQD1-F1
#
_entry.id   AF-A0A2K0XQD1-F1
#
_cell.length_a   1.000
_cell.length_b   1.000
_cell.length_c   1.000
_cell.angle_alpha   90.00
_cell.angle_beta   90.00
_cell.angle_gamma   90.00
#
_symmetry.space_group_name_H-M   'P 1'
#
loop_
_entity.id
_entity.type
_entity.pdbx_description
1 polymer ?
#
loop_
_entity_poly.entity_id
_entity_poly.type
_entity_poly.pdbx_seq_one_letter_code
_entity_poly.pdbx_strand_id
1 'polypeptide(L)'
;MRYLYLIAVSLISGLLLVSCTNTAYNKTYIANKPLDLLSFTAFGNKNQSWRAVVKDNKLSIDADFFSLEVLVVVSSSMLNQGISYSGTLNGQSILLNIEKKTCIEDDGHENEFTAKLSYLGKIYSGCAVSGAIDVAPT
;
A
#
# COMPACT_ATOMS: atom_id res chain seq x y z
N MET A 1 -54.94 -48.15 27.93
CA MET A 1 -55.74 -47.96 26.69
C MET A 1 -55.09 -46.81 25.92
N ARG A 2 -54.11 -47.06 25.05
CA ARG A 2 -54.19 -47.41 23.61
C ARG A 2 -54.67 -46.24 22.72
N TYR A 3 -53.69 -45.67 21.98
CA TYR A 3 -53.73 -44.98 20.66
C TYR A 3 -54.45 -43.61 20.62
N LEU A 4 -54.01 -42.58 19.87
CA LEU A 4 -53.45 -42.54 18.52
C LEU A 4 -52.44 -41.40 18.31
N TYR A 5 -51.52 -41.66 17.38
CA TYR A 5 -50.64 -40.73 16.67
C TYR A 5 -51.42 -39.64 15.91
N LEU A 6 -50.85 -38.43 15.83
CA LEU A 6 -51.02 -37.55 14.68
C LEU A 6 -49.72 -36.78 14.44
N ILE A 7 -49.03 -37.21 13.39
CA ILE A 7 -47.84 -36.57 12.81
C ILE A 7 -48.37 -35.47 11.89
N ALA A 8 -48.16 -34.21 12.27
CA ALA A 8 -48.36 -33.09 11.35
C ALA A 8 -47.03 -32.84 10.61
N VAL A 9 -46.94 -33.38 9.40
CA VAL A 9 -45.94 -32.98 8.40
C VAL A 9 -46.41 -31.67 7.79
N SER A 10 -45.67 -30.58 7.97
CA SER A 10 -45.76 -29.41 7.09
C SER A 10 -44.43 -29.18 6.37
N LEU A 11 -44.44 -29.56 5.08
CA LEU A 11 -43.51 -29.07 4.07
C LEU A 11 -43.94 -27.65 3.70
N ILE A 12 -43.13 -26.64 4.05
CA ILE A 12 -43.10 -25.38 3.30
C ILE A 12 -41.63 -24.94 3.18
N SER A 13 -41.09 -25.22 1.99
CA SER A 13 -40.44 -24.25 1.11
C SER A 13 -39.38 -23.33 1.72
N GLY A 14 -38.12 -23.68 1.44
CA GLY A 14 -37.13 -22.77 0.87
C GLY A 14 -37.10 -21.32 1.35
N LEU A 15 -36.08 -21.01 2.13
CA LEU A 15 -35.24 -19.85 1.87
C LEU A 15 -33.83 -20.20 2.34
N LEU A 16 -32.99 -20.70 1.43
CA LEU A 16 -31.54 -20.61 1.65
C LEU A 16 -31.23 -19.13 1.59
N LEU A 17 -31.15 -18.48 2.76
CA LEU A 17 -30.39 -17.26 2.89
C LEU A 17 -28.95 -17.66 2.62
N VAL A 18 -28.55 -17.59 1.35
CA VAL A 18 -27.16 -17.34 1.01
C VAL A 18 -26.88 -15.98 1.64
N SER A 19 -26.39 -16.01 2.88
CA SER A 19 -25.71 -14.85 3.43
C SER A 19 -24.52 -14.66 2.50
N CYS A 20 -24.67 -13.79 1.50
CA CYS A 20 -23.54 -13.06 0.97
C CYS A 20 -22.93 -12.40 2.19
N THR A 21 -21.91 -13.03 2.78
CA THR A 21 -20.92 -12.30 3.52
C THR A 21 -20.35 -11.37 2.47
N ASN A 22 -20.93 -10.18 2.35
CA ASN A 22 -20.18 -9.02 1.94
C ASN A 22 -19.06 -8.97 2.97
N THR A 23 -17.97 -9.64 2.68
CA THR A 23 -16.68 -9.31 3.25
C THR A 23 -16.39 -7.95 2.64
N ALA A 24 -17.09 -6.92 3.16
CA ALA A 24 -16.64 -5.56 3.06
C ALA A 24 -15.22 -5.66 3.61
N TYR A 25 -14.26 -5.55 2.71
CA TYR A 25 -12.85 -5.45 3.04
C TYR A 25 -12.77 -4.23 3.94
N ASN A 26 -12.86 -4.47 5.25
CA ASN A 26 -12.89 -3.43 6.25
C ASN A 26 -11.44 -2.98 6.37
N LYS A 27 -11.04 -2.09 5.45
CA LYS A 27 -9.77 -1.40 5.49
C LYS A 27 -9.81 -0.56 6.76
N THR A 28 -9.40 -1.19 7.85
CA THR A 28 -9.31 -0.55 9.14
C THR A 28 -8.24 0.51 8.96
N TYR A 29 -8.67 1.75 8.75
CA TYR A 29 -7.78 2.89 8.67
C TYR A 29 -7.10 2.96 10.04
N ILE A 30 -5.85 2.50 10.13
CA ILE A 30 -5.11 2.41 11.38
C ILE A 30 -4.75 3.84 11.79
N ALA A 31 -5.69 4.50 12.47
CA ALA A 31 -5.53 5.87 12.94
C ALA A 31 -4.50 6.03 14.07
N ASN A 32 -3.88 4.94 14.55
CA ASN A 32 -3.04 4.94 15.75
C ASN A 32 -1.72 4.14 15.64
N LYS A 33 -1.23 3.81 14.43
CA LYS A 33 0.13 3.29 14.32
C LYS A 33 1.10 4.47 14.38
N PRO A 34 2.17 4.45 15.20
CA PRO A 34 3.28 5.39 15.04
C PRO A 34 3.73 5.37 13.58
N LEU A 35 3.86 6.54 12.95
CA LEU A 35 4.13 6.62 11.51
C LEU A 35 5.51 6.03 11.15
N ASP A 36 6.39 6.03 12.13
CA ASP A 36 7.70 5.37 12.26
C ASP A 36 7.65 3.83 12.17
N LEU A 37 6.46 3.23 12.11
CA LEU A 37 6.24 1.81 11.80
C LEU A 37 5.52 1.59 10.46
N LEU A 38 5.27 2.63 9.66
CA LEU A 38 4.59 2.48 8.39
C LEU A 38 5.60 2.17 7.28
N SER A 39 5.54 0.94 6.80
CA SER A 39 6.16 0.56 5.55
C SER A 39 5.37 1.13 4.38
N PHE A 40 6.07 1.44 3.30
CA PHE A 40 5.47 1.93 2.07
C PHE A 40 6.15 1.31 0.86
N THR A 41 5.39 1.15 -0.21
CA THR A 41 5.92 0.93 -1.55
C THR A 41 5.50 2.12 -2.40
N ALA A 42 6.50 2.84 -2.89
CA ALA A 42 6.35 3.93 -3.85
C ALA A 42 6.88 3.49 -5.21
N PHE A 43 6.29 3.99 -6.28
CA PHE A 43 6.65 3.61 -7.63
C PHE A 43 6.23 4.67 -8.63
N GLY A 44 6.94 4.72 -9.76
CA GLY A 44 6.56 5.57 -10.89
C GLY A 44 7.20 5.07 -12.17
N ASN A 45 6.55 5.33 -13.29
CA ASN A 45 6.94 4.85 -14.61
C ASN A 45 7.01 5.97 -15.67
N LYS A 46 6.78 7.23 -15.26
CA LYS A 46 6.86 8.38 -16.17
C LYS A 46 8.32 8.66 -16.51
N ASN A 47 8.70 8.44 -17.77
CA ASN A 47 10.04 8.58 -18.36
C ASN A 47 11.08 7.57 -17.88
N GLN A 48 11.15 7.28 -16.59
CA GLN A 48 12.04 6.29 -15.99
C GLN A 48 11.26 5.48 -14.96
N SER A 49 11.33 4.16 -15.05
CA SER A 49 10.72 3.26 -14.08
C SER A 49 11.52 3.24 -12.79
N TRP A 50 10.82 3.29 -11.67
CA TRP A 50 11.39 3.16 -10.34
C TRP A 50 10.38 2.59 -9.36
N ARG A 51 10.91 1.83 -8.40
CA ARG A 51 10.22 1.30 -7.23
C ARG A 51 11.08 1.58 -6.01
N ALA A 52 10.47 2.07 -4.95
CA ALA A 52 11.12 2.33 -3.68
C ALA A 52 10.30 1.71 -2.54
N VAL A 53 10.93 0.85 -1.75
CA VAL A 53 10.32 0.15 -0.63
C VAL A 53 10.93 0.66 0.66
N VAL A 54 10.09 1.15 1.57
CA VAL A 54 10.49 1.54 2.93
C VAL A 54 10.07 0.46 3.90
N LYS A 55 11.05 -0.12 4.60
CA LYS A 55 10.85 -1.15 5.63
C LYS A 55 11.96 -1.05 6.68
N ASP A 56 11.60 -1.03 7.95
CA ASP A 56 12.57 -1.00 9.08
C ASP A 56 13.65 0.09 8.94
N ASN A 57 13.25 1.31 8.57
CA ASN A 57 14.14 2.46 8.31
C ASN A 57 15.17 2.25 7.19
N LYS A 58 14.91 1.26 6.32
CA LYS A 58 15.68 1.02 5.11
C LYS A 58 14.82 1.37 3.91
N LEU A 59 15.42 2.11 2.99
CA LEU A 59 14.87 2.45 1.69
C LEU A 59 15.59 1.57 0.66
N SER A 60 14.87 0.60 0.10
CA SER A 60 15.33 -0.20 -1.03
C SER A 60 14.82 0.43 -2.32
N ILE A 61 15.67 0.64 -3.32
CA ILE A 61 15.32 1.31 -4.56
C ILE A 61 15.79 0.49 -5.75
N ASP A 62 14.84 0.17 -6.61
CA ASP A 62 15.05 -0.47 -7.90
C ASP A 62 14.59 0.51 -8.97
N ALA A 63 15.49 1.02 -9.79
CA ALA A 63 15.18 2.05 -10.78
C ALA A 63 16.05 1.95 -12.01
N ASP A 64 15.52 2.33 -13.18
CA ASP A 64 16.23 2.26 -14.47
C ASP A 64 17.53 3.08 -14.52
N PHE A 65 17.65 4.09 -13.65
CA PHE A 65 18.83 4.95 -13.53
C PHE A 65 19.86 4.44 -12.52
N PHE A 66 19.60 3.29 -11.88
CA PHE A 66 20.56 2.51 -11.12
C PHE A 66 20.92 1.23 -11.87
N SER A 67 22.15 0.75 -11.70
CA SER A 67 22.58 -0.53 -12.28
C SER A 67 22.10 -1.75 -11.50
N LEU A 68 21.77 -1.56 -10.21
CA LEU A 68 21.35 -2.60 -9.26
C LEU A 68 20.42 -1.98 -8.23
N GLU A 69 19.64 -2.82 -7.53
CA GLU A 69 18.88 -2.41 -6.36
C GLU A 69 19.80 -1.83 -5.28
N VAL A 70 19.39 -0.71 -4.71
CA VAL A 70 20.18 0.04 -3.72
C VAL A 70 19.44 0.07 -2.38
N LEU A 71 20.17 -0.27 -1.32
CA LEU A 71 19.69 -0.13 0.05
C LEU A 71 20.30 1.10 0.72
N VAL A 72 19.46 1.94 1.30
CA VAL A 72 19.86 3.16 2.02
C VAL A 72 19.23 3.17 3.41
N VAL A 73 20.02 3.42 4.45
CA VAL A 73 19.48 3.72 5.77
C VAL A 73 18.94 5.14 5.74
N VAL A 74 17.68 5.31 6.11
CA VAL A 74 16.98 6.60 6.01
C VAL A 74 16.46 7.06 7.36
N SER A 75 16.44 8.38 7.53
CA SER A 75 15.73 9.05 8.62
C SER A 75 14.36 9.49 8.11
N SER A 76 13.33 9.36 8.95
CA SER A 76 11.97 9.80 8.63
C SER A 76 11.60 11.09 9.36
N SER A 77 10.93 11.99 8.66
CA SER A 77 10.34 13.20 9.22
C SER A 77 8.86 13.27 8.89
N MET A 78 8.04 13.46 9.93
CA MET A 78 6.61 13.73 9.80
C MET A 78 6.39 15.11 9.19
N LEU A 79 5.61 15.16 8.12
CA LEU A 79 5.12 16.40 7.54
C LEU A 79 3.63 16.53 7.82
N ASN A 80 3.11 17.76 7.85
CA ASN A 80 1.67 18.01 8.06
C ASN A 80 0.79 17.21 7.10
N GLN A 81 1.29 16.87 5.91
CA GLN A 81 0.57 16.14 4.87
C GLN A 81 1.27 14.85 4.43
N GLY A 82 2.17 14.26 5.22
CA GLY A 82 2.91 13.09 4.75
C GLY A 82 4.11 12.69 5.59
N ILE A 83 5.00 11.94 4.98
CA ILE A 83 6.29 11.53 5.54
C ILE A 83 7.39 11.74 4.52
N SER A 84 8.55 12.19 5.00
CA SER A 84 9.76 12.33 4.20
C SER A 84 10.82 11.39 4.72
N TYR A 85 11.42 10.61 3.83
CA TYR A 85 12.57 9.77 4.11
C TYR A 85 13.79 10.38 3.44
N SER A 86 14.86 10.55 4.20
CA SER A 86 16.11 11.11 3.68
C SER A 86 17.29 10.21 4.01
N GLY A 87 18.22 10.11 3.07
CA GLY A 87 19.44 9.33 3.23
C GLY A 87 20.55 9.84 2.32
N THR A 88 21.64 9.09 2.28
CA THR A 88 22.77 9.38 1.40
C THR A 88 23.16 8.11 0.66
N LEU A 89 23.30 8.22 -0.66
CA LEU A 89 23.75 7.16 -1.54
C LEU A 89 24.94 7.67 -2.33
N ASN A 90 26.10 7.01 -2.22
CA ASN A 90 27.33 7.40 -2.91
C ASN A 90 27.72 8.88 -2.70
N GLY A 91 27.50 9.39 -1.48
CA GLY A 91 27.76 10.79 -1.12
C GLY A 91 26.71 11.79 -1.64
N GLN A 92 25.66 11.31 -2.31
CA GLN A 92 24.59 12.14 -2.87
C GLN A 92 23.32 12.00 -2.04
N SER A 93 22.63 13.12 -1.82
CA SER A 93 21.36 13.11 -1.09
C SER A 93 20.29 12.37 -1.89
N ILE A 94 19.52 11.54 -1.20
CA ILE A 94 18.34 10.89 -1.73
C ILE A 94 17.16 11.17 -0.80
N LEU A 95 16.04 11.57 -1.39
CA LEU A 95 14.83 11.89 -0.65
C LEU A 95 13.62 11.18 -1.25
N LEU A 96 12.82 10.53 -0.42
CA LEU A 96 11.51 10.01 -0.79
C LEU A 96 10.44 10.73 0.02
N ASN A 97 9.57 11.46 -0.66
CA ASN A 97 8.41 12.09 -0.04
C ASN A 97 7.15 11.32 -0.38
N ILE A 98 6.35 10.99 0.64
CA ILE A 98 5.05 10.36 0.51
C ILE A 98 4.01 11.31 1.08
N GLU A 99 3.14 11.81 0.22
CA GLU A 99 2.08 12.78 0.54
C GLU A 99 0.74 12.06 0.68
N LYS A 100 -0.05 12.45 1.70
CA LYS A 100 -1.44 12.03 1.95
C LYS A 100 -2.39 12.66 0.93
N LYS A 101 -2.21 12.28 -0.33
CA LYS A 101 -2.93 12.76 -1.49
C LYS A 101 -3.11 11.62 -2.47
N THR A 102 -4.35 11.35 -2.88
CA THR A 102 -4.66 10.35 -3.91
C THR A 102 -3.83 10.59 -5.16
N CYS A 103 -3.23 9.53 -5.67
CA CYS A 103 -2.46 9.52 -6.90
C CYS A 103 -3.23 8.73 -7.96
N ILE A 104 -3.25 9.23 -9.20
CA ILE A 104 -3.93 8.58 -10.31
C ILE A 104 -2.85 8.22 -11.34
N GLU A 105 -2.75 6.94 -11.65
CA GLU A 105 -1.87 6.40 -12.68
C GLU A 105 -2.39 6.72 -14.10
N ASP A 106 -1.55 6.49 -15.10
CA ASP A 106 -1.91 6.81 -16.49
C ASP A 106 -3.02 5.90 -17.05
N ASP A 107 -3.22 4.72 -16.46
CA ASP A 107 -4.32 3.80 -16.76
C ASP A 107 -5.62 4.12 -15.98
N GLY A 108 -5.59 5.17 -15.15
CA GLY A 108 -6.70 5.59 -14.31
C GLY A 108 -6.78 4.86 -12.96
N HIS A 109 -5.83 3.98 -12.62
CA HIS A 109 -5.79 3.35 -11.31
C HIS A 109 -5.51 4.38 -10.20
N GLU A 110 -6.30 4.33 -9.13
CA GLU A 110 -6.15 5.23 -7.98
C GLU A 110 -5.35 4.56 -6.85
N ASN A 111 -4.32 5.26 -6.39
CA ASN A 111 -3.49 4.87 -5.25
C ASN A 111 -3.66 5.85 -4.08
N GLU A 112 -3.43 5.35 -2.87
CA GLU A 112 -3.64 6.07 -1.61
C GLU A 112 -2.81 7.34 -1.47
N PHE A 113 -1.58 7.32 -2.00
CA PHE A 113 -0.58 8.35 -1.76
C PHE A 113 0.11 8.79 -3.05
N THR A 114 0.57 10.04 -3.04
CA THR A 114 1.45 10.60 -4.07
C THR A 114 2.88 10.50 -3.58
N ALA A 115 3.80 10.06 -4.44
CA ALA A 115 5.21 9.91 -4.11
C ALA A 115 6.10 10.78 -5.00
N LYS A 116 7.21 11.25 -4.43
CA LYS A 116 8.29 11.93 -5.14
C LYS A 116 9.62 11.41 -4.66
N LEU A 117 10.39 10.80 -5.56
CA LEU A 117 11.78 10.42 -5.34
C LEU A 117 12.70 11.50 -5.90
N SER A 118 13.63 12.01 -5.11
CA SER A 118 14.62 13.00 -5.52
C SER A 118 16.02 12.42 -5.40
N TYR A 119 16.79 12.47 -6.49
CA TYR A 119 18.18 12.01 -6.54
C TYR A 119 18.96 12.79 -7.60
N LEU A 120 20.21 13.20 -7.30
CA LEU A 120 21.07 14.00 -8.20
C LEU A 120 20.39 15.26 -8.77
N GLY A 121 19.57 15.93 -7.95
CA GLY A 121 18.82 17.13 -8.35
C GLY A 121 17.64 16.87 -9.30
N LYS A 122 17.36 15.62 -9.65
CA LYS A 122 16.17 15.21 -10.42
C LYS A 122 15.05 14.80 -9.48
N ILE A 123 13.81 14.98 -9.93
CA ILE A 123 12.59 14.59 -9.22
C ILE A 123 11.82 13.62 -10.11
N TYR A 124 11.48 12.47 -9.52
CA TYR A 124 10.72 11.40 -10.13
C TYR A 124 9.38 11.29 -9.41
N SER A 125 8.31 11.65 -10.10
CA SER A 125 6.95 11.57 -9.57
C SER A 125 6.41 10.16 -9.69
N GLY A 126 5.55 9.78 -8.75
CA GLY A 126 4.93 8.47 -8.72
C GLY A 126 3.77 8.39 -7.73
N CYS A 127 3.27 7.18 -7.54
CA CYS A 127 2.26 6.85 -6.55
C CYS A 127 2.88 6.04 -5.40
N ALA A 128 2.15 5.90 -4.30
CA ALA A 128 2.53 5.01 -3.22
C ALA A 128 1.32 4.36 -2.55
N VAL A 129 1.58 3.20 -1.95
CA VAL A 129 0.64 2.42 -1.15
C VAL A 129 1.25 2.11 0.22
N SER A 130 0.38 1.83 1.18
CA SER A 130 0.81 1.36 2.49
C SER A 130 1.28 -0.10 2.41
N GLY A 131 2.31 -0.43 3.18
CA GLY A 131 2.94 -1.76 3.21
C GLY A 131 4.22 -1.85 2.39
N ALA A 132 5.13 -2.73 2.81
CA ALA A 132 6.31 -3.10 2.02
C ALA A 132 5.96 -4.28 1.12
N ILE A 133 5.80 -3.99 -0.16
CA ILE A 133 5.55 -4.98 -1.21
C ILE A 133 6.90 -5.31 -1.84
N ASP A 134 7.49 -6.43 -1.42
CA ASP A 134 8.84 -6.86 -1.80
C ASP A 134 8.88 -7.42 -3.25
N VAL A 135 7.73 -7.67 -3.90
CA VAL A 135 7.62 -8.22 -5.25
C VAL A 135 6.74 -7.31 -6.12
N ALA A 136 7.26 -6.80 -7.23
CA ALA A 136 6.43 -6.08 -8.21
C ALA A 136 5.26 -6.98 -8.65
N PRO A 137 4.01 -6.46 -8.77
CA PRO A 137 2.94 -7.23 -9.39
C PRO A 137 3.41 -7.69 -10.77
N THR A 138 3.28 -8.99 -11.05
CA THR A 138 3.60 -9.60 -12.35
C THR A 138 2.40 -9.54 -13.27
#